data_AF-A0A2J6RG94-F1
#
_entry.id   AF-A0A2J6RG94-F1
#
_cell.length_a   1.000
_cell.length_b   1.000
_cell.length_c   1.000
_cell.angle_alpha   90.00
_cell.angle_beta   90.00
_cell.angle_gamma   90.00
#
_symmetry.space_group_name_H-M   'P 1'
#
loop_
_entity.id
_entity.type
_entity.pdbx_description
1 polymer ?
#
loop_
_entity_poly.entity_id
_entity_poly.type
_entity_poly.pdbx_seq_one_letter_code
_entity_poly.pdbx_strand_id
1 'polypeptide(L)'
;MTSSDTRNTIYSKLDTTSKSIRLLGLWSAVDNDEPLRCDLVAVSLDDLPDFEALSYMWGEPDDEAQFQIWVNGALVCVRQNLWYAVQRLRFMIPHVHKSKRRILWIDALCINQDNIQERNHQVAFMGHIYRHATVVLIWLGNEISYAEWRVSSSNPLN
;
A
#
# COMPACT_ATOMS: atom_id res chain seq x y z
N MET A 1 -3.71 -1.29 -26.29
CA MET A 1 -3.54 -1.94 -24.97
C MET A 1 -4.55 -1.31 -24.03
N THR A 2 -5.39 -2.13 -23.40
CA THR A 2 -6.44 -1.61 -22.52
C THR A 2 -5.85 -1.29 -21.14
N SER A 3 -6.52 -0.44 -20.34
CA SER A 3 -6.05 -0.06 -19.00
C SER A 3 -5.82 -1.26 -18.06
N SER A 4 -6.57 -2.36 -18.24
CA SER A 4 -6.42 -3.61 -17.48
C SER A 4 -5.15 -4.39 -17.86
N ASP A 5 -4.73 -4.39 -19.13
CA ASP A 5 -3.51 -5.10 -19.56
C ASP A 5 -2.26 -4.53 -18.88
N THR A 6 -2.18 -3.22 -18.72
CA THR A 6 -1.05 -2.53 -18.06
C THR A 6 -1.03 -2.75 -16.56
N ARG A 7 -2.20 -2.90 -15.90
CA ARG A 7 -2.25 -3.14 -14.45
C ARG A 7 -1.76 -4.54 -14.08
N ASN A 8 -1.94 -5.53 -14.95
CA ASN A 8 -1.46 -6.88 -14.67
C ASN A 8 0.07 -7.02 -14.75
N THR A 9 0.77 -6.16 -15.50
CA THR A 9 2.23 -6.26 -15.65
C THR A 9 3.02 -5.80 -14.44
N ILE A 10 2.40 -5.03 -13.53
CA ILE A 10 3.08 -4.55 -12.31
C ILE A 10 3.20 -5.62 -11.22
N TYR A 11 2.44 -6.72 -11.32
CA TYR A 11 2.37 -7.76 -10.30
C TYR A 11 3.32 -8.91 -10.60
N SER A 12 4.31 -9.12 -9.72
CA SER A 12 5.02 -10.40 -9.67
C SER A 12 4.06 -11.49 -9.21
N LYS A 13 4.09 -12.68 -9.83
CA LYS A 13 3.23 -13.80 -9.40
C LYS A 13 3.55 -14.15 -7.95
N LEU A 14 2.54 -14.16 -7.10
CA LEU A 14 2.64 -14.74 -5.76
C LEU A 14 2.42 -16.24 -5.91
N ASP A 15 3.34 -17.05 -5.38
CA ASP A 15 3.13 -18.48 -5.29
C ASP A 15 2.01 -18.72 -4.28
N THR A 16 0.90 -19.31 -4.73
CA THR A 16 -0.29 -19.60 -3.92
C THR A 16 -0.03 -20.64 -2.82
N THR A 17 1.09 -21.36 -2.87
CA THR A 17 1.53 -22.25 -1.79
C THR A 17 2.41 -21.54 -0.76
N SER A 18 2.99 -20.40 -1.13
CA SER A 18 3.76 -19.54 -0.24
C SER A 18 2.85 -18.54 0.47
N LYS A 19 3.08 -18.32 1.76
CA LYS A 19 2.43 -17.26 2.53
C LYS A 19 3.08 -15.92 2.18
N SER A 20 2.80 -15.37 1.00
CA SER A 20 3.44 -14.13 0.54
C SER A 20 2.42 -13.01 0.32
N ILE A 21 2.85 -11.78 0.56
CA ILE A 21 2.11 -10.55 0.26
C ILE A 21 2.99 -9.62 -0.59
N ARG A 22 2.42 -8.54 -1.12
CA ARG A 22 3.21 -7.45 -1.70
C ARG A 22 3.19 -6.22 -0.80
N LEU A 23 4.32 -5.54 -0.73
CA LEU A 23 4.46 -4.24 -0.09
C LEU A 23 4.81 -3.18 -1.14
N LEU A 24 4.28 -1.99 -0.94
CA LEU A 24 4.46 -0.81 -1.77
C LEU A 24 5.57 0.07 -1.19
N GLY A 25 6.66 0.24 -1.91
CA GLY A 25 7.69 1.24 -1.60
C GLY A 25 7.35 2.58 -2.24
N LEU A 26 6.80 3.52 -1.48
CA LEU A 26 6.52 4.89 -1.94
C LEU A 26 7.79 5.74 -1.88
N TRP A 27 8.16 6.32 -3.02
CA TRP A 27 9.34 7.17 -3.15
C TRP A 27 9.06 8.61 -2.71
N SER A 28 10.03 9.24 -2.04
CA SER A 28 10.05 10.69 -1.84
C SER A 28 10.14 11.43 -3.18
N ALA A 29 9.75 12.69 -3.20
CA ALA A 29 9.98 13.60 -4.33
C ALA A 29 10.90 14.76 -3.93
N VAL A 30 11.63 15.30 -4.90
CA VAL A 30 12.40 16.55 -4.75
C VAL A 30 11.47 17.74 -4.91
N ASP A 31 10.53 17.65 -5.86
CA ASP A 31 9.48 18.64 -6.10
C ASP A 31 8.08 18.02 -5.89
N ASN A 32 7.16 18.82 -5.40
CA ASN A 32 5.79 18.42 -5.12
C ASN A 32 5.01 18.08 -6.40
N ASP A 33 5.42 18.68 -7.52
CA ASP A 33 4.84 18.45 -8.85
C ASP A 33 5.36 17.17 -9.52
N GLU A 34 6.36 16.50 -8.95
CA GLU A 34 6.79 15.20 -9.47
C GLU A 34 5.67 14.16 -9.34
N PRO A 35 5.56 13.24 -10.32
CA PRO A 35 4.54 12.20 -10.27
C PRO A 35 4.78 11.23 -9.11
N LEU A 36 3.70 10.65 -8.56
CA LEU A 36 3.82 9.61 -7.55
C LEU A 36 4.49 8.38 -8.16
N ARG A 37 5.57 7.92 -7.51
CA ARG A 37 6.33 6.74 -7.91
C ARG A 37 6.35 5.74 -6.77
N CYS A 38 6.10 4.49 -7.11
CA CYS A 38 6.09 3.36 -6.20
C CYS A 38 6.78 2.16 -6.83
N ASP A 39 7.34 1.31 -5.98
CA ASP A 39 7.72 -0.05 -6.35
C ASP A 39 6.81 -1.03 -5.60
N LEU A 40 6.57 -2.19 -6.19
CA LEU A 40 5.80 -3.26 -5.58
C LEU A 40 6.68 -4.50 -5.45
N VAL A 41 6.88 -4.96 -4.22
CA VAL A 41 7.82 -6.04 -3.87
C VAL A 41 7.09 -7.15 -3.13
N ALA A 42 7.26 -8.40 -3.57
CA ALA A 42 6.73 -9.57 -2.87
C ALA A 42 7.62 -9.92 -1.67
N VAL A 43 7.00 -10.19 -0.52
CA VAL A 43 7.65 -10.58 0.73
C VAL A 43 6.92 -11.75 1.37
N SER A 44 7.63 -12.55 2.16
CA SER A 44 7.04 -13.65 2.94
C SER A 44 6.37 -13.10 4.19
N LEU A 45 5.22 -13.65 4.56
CA LEU A 45 4.56 -13.40 5.85
C LEU A 45 5.39 -13.93 7.03
N ASP A 46 6.27 -14.90 6.79
CA ASP A 46 7.16 -15.44 7.83
C ASP A 46 8.42 -14.57 8.04
N ASP A 47 8.69 -13.60 7.15
CA ASP A 47 9.84 -12.68 7.20
C ASP A 47 9.41 -11.29 6.70
N LEU A 48 8.54 -10.65 7.48
CA LEU A 48 8.01 -9.34 7.15
C LEU A 48 8.98 -8.22 7.58
N PRO A 49 9.35 -7.30 6.68
CA PRO A 49 10.01 -6.07 7.08
C PRO A 49 9.02 -5.15 7.82
N ASP A 50 9.52 -4.11 8.50
CA ASP A 50 8.64 -3.05 9.02
C ASP A 50 7.88 -2.37 7.88
N PHE A 51 6.57 -2.22 8.06
CA PHE A 51 5.69 -1.57 7.10
C PHE A 51 4.47 -0.96 7.80
N GLU A 52 3.82 -0.03 7.13
CA GLU A 52 2.58 0.58 7.62
C GLU A 52 1.40 0.14 6.74
N ALA A 53 0.23 -0.08 7.33
CA ALA A 53 -0.96 -0.41 6.56
C ALA A 53 -1.83 0.84 6.39
N LEU A 54 -2.37 1.07 5.19
CA LEU A 54 -3.36 2.12 4.94
C LEU A 54 -4.78 1.53 4.99
N SER A 55 -5.58 2.04 5.91
CA SER A 55 -7.03 1.86 5.94
C SER A 55 -7.70 3.13 5.42
N TYR A 56 -8.47 3.02 4.35
CA TYR A 56 -9.10 4.18 3.71
C TYR A 56 -10.44 3.77 3.09
N MET A 57 -11.33 4.75 2.91
CA MET A 57 -12.55 4.53 2.14
C MET A 57 -12.23 4.47 0.66
N TRP A 58 -12.83 3.54 -0.08
CA TRP A 58 -12.51 3.36 -1.50
C TRP A 58 -12.99 4.51 -2.42
N GLY A 59 -13.67 5.52 -1.87
CA GLY A 59 -14.35 6.59 -2.60
C GLY A 59 -15.79 6.23 -2.92
N GLU A 60 -16.50 7.13 -3.58
CA GLU A 60 -17.86 6.85 -4.04
C GLU A 60 -17.83 5.78 -5.16
N PRO A 61 -18.88 4.94 -5.29
CA PRO A 61 -18.92 3.91 -6.33
C PRO A 61 -18.75 4.46 -7.75
N ASP A 62 -19.25 5.67 -7.99
CA ASP A 62 -19.22 6.37 -9.27
C ASP A 62 -17.89 7.11 -9.52
N ASP A 63 -16.97 7.13 -8.55
CA ASP A 63 -15.62 7.68 -8.76
C ASP A 63 -14.80 6.76 -9.66
N GLU A 64 -14.63 7.19 -10.91
CA GLU A 64 -13.78 6.52 -11.87
C GLU A 64 -12.29 6.62 -11.49
N ALA A 65 -11.55 5.53 -11.74
CA ALA A 65 -10.11 5.51 -11.58
C ALA A 65 -9.43 6.28 -12.72
N GLN A 66 -9.21 7.57 -12.53
CA GLN A 66 -8.62 8.46 -13.55
C GLN A 66 -7.27 9.05 -13.14
N PHE A 67 -6.90 8.98 -11.85
CA PHE A 67 -5.67 9.57 -11.35
C PHE A 67 -4.49 8.61 -11.51
N GLN A 68 -3.33 9.11 -11.92
CA GLN A 68 -2.21 8.28 -12.33
C GLN A 68 -1.12 8.21 -11.26
N ILE A 69 -0.61 6.99 -11.04
CA ILE A 69 0.60 6.72 -10.26
C ILE A 69 1.52 5.78 -11.05
N TRP A 70 2.83 5.94 -10.90
CA TRP A 70 3.80 5.00 -11.47
C TRP A 70 4.08 3.88 -10.48
N VAL A 71 3.88 2.64 -10.90
CA VAL A 71 4.18 1.44 -10.12
C VAL A 71 5.06 0.52 -10.96
N ASN A 72 6.25 0.15 -10.46
CA ASN A 72 7.18 -0.72 -11.19
C ASN A 72 7.46 -0.26 -12.64
N GLY A 73 7.49 1.05 -12.87
CA GLY A 73 7.73 1.64 -14.19
C GLY A 73 6.53 1.65 -15.14
N ALA A 74 5.34 1.25 -14.71
CA ALA A 74 4.10 1.36 -15.48
C ALA A 74 3.10 2.33 -14.85
N LEU A 75 2.26 2.96 -15.68
CA LEU A 75 1.18 3.83 -15.23
C LEU A 75 -0.03 3.02 -14.79
N VAL A 76 -0.50 3.27 -13.57
CA VAL A 76 -1.67 2.66 -12.98
C VAL A 76 -2.67 3.76 -12.62
N CYS A 77 -3.92 3.58 -13.04
CA CYS A 77 -5.01 4.46 -12.63
C CYS A 77 -5.55 4.05 -11.27
N VAL A 78 -5.75 5.04 -10.40
CA VAL A 78 -6.36 4.91 -9.08
C VAL A 78 -7.48 5.94 -8.94
N ARG A 79 -8.38 5.69 -7.99
CA ARG A 79 -9.41 6.66 -7.62
C ARG A 79 -8.81 7.86 -6.92
N GLN A 80 -9.51 8.99 -7.00
CA GLN A 80 -9.12 10.26 -6.41
C GLN A 80 -8.75 10.14 -4.94
N ASN A 81 -9.58 9.44 -4.14
CA ASN A 81 -9.35 9.36 -2.71
C ASN A 81 -8.03 8.67 -2.35
N LEU A 82 -7.72 7.56 -3.04
CA LEU A 82 -6.45 6.86 -2.86
C LEU A 82 -5.27 7.72 -3.33
N TRP A 83 -5.43 8.43 -4.45
CA TRP A 83 -4.39 9.30 -4.96
C TRP A 83 -3.99 10.38 -3.94
N TYR A 84 -4.97 11.07 -3.35
CA TYR A 84 -4.72 12.08 -2.31
C TYR A 84 -4.09 11.46 -1.06
N ALA A 85 -4.54 10.28 -0.64
CA ALA A 85 -3.94 9.57 0.49
C ALA A 85 -2.44 9.29 0.24
N VAL A 86 -2.11 8.72 -0.91
CA VAL A 86 -0.72 8.41 -1.28
C VAL A 86 0.12 9.69 -1.42
N GLN A 87 -0.45 10.75 -2.00
CA GLN A 87 0.21 12.04 -2.11
C GLN A 87 0.53 12.62 -0.73
N ARG A 88 -0.44 12.61 0.20
CA ARG A 88 -0.26 13.05 1.58
C ARG A 88 0.81 12.23 2.30
N LEU A 89 0.81 10.91 2.12
CA LEU A 89 1.82 10.02 2.70
C LEU A 89 3.23 10.33 2.18
N ARG A 90 3.36 10.69 0.89
CA ARG A 90 4.63 11.12 0.28
C ARG A 90 5.16 12.40 0.92
N PHE A 91 4.30 13.40 1.15
CA PHE A 91 4.68 14.66 1.79
C PHE A 91 5.22 14.49 3.21
N MET A 92 4.82 13.42 3.90
CA MET A 92 5.32 13.13 5.25
C MET A 92 6.65 12.36 5.26
N ILE A 93 7.20 12.00 4.09
CA ILE A 93 8.54 11.39 4.01
C ILE A 93 9.58 12.49 4.25
N PRO A 94 10.45 12.37 5.27
CA PRO A 94 11.45 13.40 5.55
C PRO A 94 12.41 13.59 4.37
N HIS A 95 12.48 14.81 3.83
CA HIS A 95 13.29 15.16 2.65
C HIS A 95 14.82 15.04 2.85
N VAL A 96 15.27 14.77 4.07
CA VAL A 96 16.70 14.67 4.43
C VAL A 96 17.36 13.47 3.75
N HIS A 97 16.59 12.48 3.29
CA HIS A 97 17.11 11.26 2.66
C HIS A 97 16.44 11.01 1.30
N LYS A 98 17.09 11.46 0.21
CA LYS A 98 16.58 11.34 -1.18
C LYS A 98 16.33 9.89 -1.64
N SER A 99 16.84 8.90 -0.92
CA SER A 99 16.65 7.47 -1.21
C SER A 99 15.71 6.78 -0.23
N LYS A 100 15.08 7.50 0.70
CA LYS A 100 14.18 6.89 1.69
C LYS A 100 12.83 6.61 1.04
N ARG A 101 12.39 5.36 1.16
CA ARG A 101 11.06 4.92 0.76
C ARG A 101 10.22 4.70 2.01
N ARG A 102 8.93 5.00 1.90
CA ARG A 102 7.93 4.61 2.90
C ARG A 102 7.36 3.27 2.47
N ILE A 103 7.45 2.25 3.32
CA ILE A 103 6.99 0.91 3.02
C ILE A 103 5.56 0.77 3.52
N LEU A 104 4.63 0.53 2.59
CA LEU A 104 3.20 0.57 2.82
C LEU A 104 2.55 -0.73 2.36
N TRP A 105 1.47 -1.12 3.02
CA TRP A 105 0.49 -2.04 2.47
C TRP A 105 -0.80 -1.29 2.19
N ILE A 106 -1.25 -1.34 0.93
CA ILE A 106 -2.49 -0.71 0.46
C ILE A 106 -3.22 -1.74 -0.39
N ASP A 107 -4.38 -2.21 0.03
CA ASP A 107 -5.12 -3.31 -0.61
C ASP A 107 -5.30 -3.13 -2.13
N ALA A 108 -5.71 -1.94 -2.60
CA ALA A 108 -5.97 -1.65 -4.00
C ALA A 108 -4.73 -1.65 -4.90
N LEU A 109 -3.52 -1.62 -4.31
CA LEU A 109 -2.24 -1.63 -5.04
C LEU A 109 -1.41 -2.88 -4.77
N CYS A 110 -1.51 -3.47 -3.58
CA CYS A 110 -0.72 -4.63 -3.20
C CYS A 110 -1.37 -5.95 -3.66
N ILE A 111 -2.70 -5.94 -3.80
CA ILE A 111 -3.49 -7.08 -4.27
C ILE A 111 -3.83 -6.88 -5.74
N ASN A 112 -3.61 -7.91 -6.56
CA ASN A 112 -4.12 -7.91 -7.93
C ASN A 112 -5.65 -8.06 -7.91
N GLN A 113 -6.35 -6.94 -8.03
CA GLN A 113 -7.82 -6.87 -7.99
C GLN A 113 -8.49 -7.60 -9.17
N ASP A 114 -7.79 -7.77 -10.30
CA ASP A 114 -8.29 -8.44 -11.50
C ASP A 114 -8.14 -9.98 -11.40
N ASN A 115 -7.34 -10.48 -10.45
CA ASN A 115 -7.18 -11.91 -10.19
C ASN A 115 -7.98 -12.32 -8.94
N ILE A 116 -9.19 -12.83 -9.14
CA ILE A 116 -10.12 -13.18 -8.06
C ILE A 116 -9.51 -14.20 -7.08
N GLN A 117 -8.78 -15.19 -7.58
CA GLN A 117 -8.16 -16.24 -6.77
C GLN A 117 -7.07 -15.65 -5.87
N GLU A 118 -6.20 -14.80 -6.43
CA GLU A 118 -5.18 -14.07 -5.66
C GLU A 118 -5.85 -13.15 -4.64
N ARG A 119 -6.83 -12.36 -5.07
CA ARG A 119 -7.57 -11.42 -4.21
C ARG A 119 -8.18 -12.12 -3.01
N ASN A 120 -8.86 -13.24 -3.22
CA ASN A 120 -9.49 -13.99 -2.13
C ASN A 120 -8.44 -14.52 -1.14
N HIS A 121 -7.29 -15.01 -1.62
CA HIS A 121 -6.19 -15.42 -0.75
C HIS A 121 -5.60 -14.25 0.05
N GLN A 122 -5.37 -13.11 -0.60
CA GLN A 122 -4.81 -11.92 0.09
C GLN A 122 -5.79 -11.33 1.11
N VAL A 123 -7.10 -11.33 0.83
CA VAL A 123 -8.13 -10.91 1.77
C VAL A 123 -8.11 -11.78 3.03
N ALA A 124 -7.89 -13.10 2.90
CA ALA A 124 -7.75 -13.99 4.05
C ALA A 124 -6.54 -13.64 4.95
N PHE A 125 -5.53 -12.97 4.41
CA PHE A 125 -4.37 -12.50 5.17
C PHE A 125 -4.54 -11.11 5.80
N MET A 126 -5.61 -10.36 5.51
CA MET A 126 -5.78 -8.98 6.00
C MET A 126 -5.63 -8.87 7.52
N GLY A 127 -6.25 -9.76 8.29
CA GLY A 127 -6.13 -9.73 9.75
C GLY A 127 -4.68 -9.91 10.24
N HIS A 128 -3.90 -10.75 9.55
CA HIS A 128 -2.48 -10.93 9.85
C HIS A 128 -1.67 -9.69 9.45
N ILE A 129 -1.93 -9.12 8.27
CA ILE A 129 -1.25 -7.94 7.75
C ILE A 129 -1.45 -6.74 8.69
N TYR A 130 -2.69 -6.42 9.03
CA TYR A 130 -2.99 -5.29 9.93
C TYR A 130 -2.40 -5.48 11.33
N ARG A 131 -2.30 -6.72 11.83
CA ARG A 131 -1.70 -7.03 13.13
C ARG A 131 -0.18 -6.83 13.16
N HIS A 132 0.51 -7.06 12.03
CA HIS A 132 1.97 -6.97 11.94
C HIS A 132 2.46 -5.64 11.35
N ALA A 133 1.54 -4.78 10.89
CA ALA A 133 1.89 -3.42 10.51
C ALA A 133 2.42 -2.65 11.73
N THR A 134 3.52 -1.93 11.56
CA THR A 134 4.10 -1.07 12.61
C THR A 134 3.10 0.00 13.06
N VAL A 135 2.31 0.52 12.12
CA VAL A 135 1.15 1.38 12.39
C VAL A 135 0.10 1.20 11.31
N VAL A 136 -1.16 1.41 11.69
CA VAL A 136 -2.27 1.50 10.74
C VAL A 136 -2.66 2.96 10.58
N LEU A 137 -2.52 3.45 9.35
CA LEU A 137 -2.84 4.81 8.94
C LEU A 137 -4.29 4.83 8.46
N ILE A 138 -5.11 5.68 9.05
CA ILE A 138 -6.52 5.83 8.68
C ILE A 138 -6.65 7.11 7.85
N TRP A 139 -7.16 7.00 6.62
CA TRP A 139 -7.44 8.12 5.75
C TRP A 139 -8.95 8.35 5.59
N LEU A 140 -9.40 9.52 6.02
CA LEU A 140 -10.82 9.92 6.01
C LEU A 140 -11.19 10.87 4.86
N GLY A 141 -10.28 11.09 3.90
CA GLY A 141 -10.50 11.93 2.71
C GLY A 141 -9.81 13.29 2.74
N ASN A 142 -9.57 13.83 3.94
CA ASN A 142 -8.87 15.12 4.14
C ASN A 142 -7.76 15.06 5.20
N GLU A 143 -7.78 14.07 6.09
CA GLU A 143 -6.85 13.94 7.22
C GLU A 143 -6.38 12.49 7.41
N ILE A 144 -5.16 12.34 7.93
CA ILE A 144 -4.58 11.05 8.35
C ILE A 144 -4.66 10.97 9.86
N SER A 145 -5.29 9.90 10.35
CA SER A 145 -5.25 9.48 11.74
C SER A 145 -4.38 8.22 11.90
N TYR A 146 -3.90 7.97 13.11
CA TYR A 146 -3.07 6.80 13.43
C TYR A 146 -3.84 5.91 14.39
N ALA A 147 -4.00 4.64 14.06
CA ALA A 147 -4.50 3.65 15.00
C ALA A 147 -3.32 3.01 15.72
N GLU A 148 -3.20 3.29 17.02
CA GLU A 148 -2.26 2.63 17.91
C GLU A 148 -2.84 1.29 18.37
N TRP A 149 -2.20 0.18 17.97
CA TRP A 149 -2.42 -1.10 18.66
C TRP A 149 -1.62 -1.07 19.96
N ARG A 150 -2.23 -0.59 21.05
CA ARG A 150 -1.71 -0.88 22.40
C ARG A 150 -1.92 -2.36 22.69
N VAL A 151 -0.96 -3.20 22.29
CA VAL A 151 -0.72 -4.42 23.07
C VAL A 151 -0.28 -3.90 24.41
N SER A 152 -1.12 -4.06 25.43
CA SER A 152 -0.64 -3.99 26.80
C SER A 152 0.48 -5.03 26.92
N SER A 153 1.72 -4.60 26.74
CA SER A 153 2.86 -5.31 27.30
C SER A 153 2.70 -5.19 28.82
N SER A 154 1.81 -5.99 29.39
CA SER A 154 1.94 -6.47 30.75
C SER A 154 3.30 -7.13 30.79
N ASN A 155 4.31 -6.36 31.18
CA ASN A 155 5.64 -6.83 31.51
C ASN A 155 5.46 -7.82 32.68
N PRO A 156 5.61 -9.14 32.50
CA PRO A 156 5.68 -10.03 33.63
C PRO A 156 7.12 -9.94 34.13
N LEU A 157 7.30 -9.13 35.18
CA LEU A 157 8.35 -9.23 36.20
C LEU A 157 9.81 -9.40 35.71
N ASN A 158 10.59 -8.34 35.89
CA ASN A 158 11.88 -8.41 36.56
C ASN A 158 12.12 -7.11 37.33
#